data_AF-A0A351GGP2-F1
#
_entry.id   AF-A0A351GGP2-F1
#
_cell.length_a   1.000
_cell.length_b   1.000
_cell.length_c   1.000
_cell.angle_alpha   90.00
_cell.angle_beta   90.00
_cell.angle_gamma   90.00
#
_symmetry.space_group_name_H-M   'P 1'
#
loop_
_entity.id
_entity.type
_entity.pdbx_description
1 polymer ?
#
loop_
_entity_poly.entity_id
_entity_poly.type
_entity_poly.pdbx_seq_one_letter_code
_entity_poly.pdbx_strand_id
1 'polypeptide(L)'
;MNNNGGLGFTPQTSVNKTIYVEIKPDSLMVRRVGEQDSARIIKADEEGNLEQGYRVRTLEMGPNKGTKVAEEIYNVLSKVQLVKAFSEEKFGQRRMILVFNNMLDDSPNIHVQCTLINDYNSVNGYASSLIDRIPNIKIGKTMDFSTWKMTDKNTGKDRRGITIYQENEKLQSAYYDYVKMERIGDKPSAKQVKKLGKETWDFTPVAEFQLAKFEEFSKALDDYWKNDDKVVAEVLVDEHTDLPF
;
A
#
# COMPACT_ATOMS: atom_id res chain seq x y z
N MET A 1 -3.28 -50.90 9.86
CA MET A 1 -2.74 -49.53 10.05
C MET A 1 -1.86 -49.26 8.83
N ASN A 2 -2.33 -48.44 7.89
CA ASN A 2 -1.60 -48.17 6.65
C ASN A 2 -0.57 -47.07 6.88
N ASN A 3 0.70 -47.44 6.73
CA ASN A 3 1.85 -46.55 6.77
C ASN A 3 2.04 -45.98 5.36
N ASN A 4 1.58 -44.74 5.12
CA ASN A 4 1.82 -43.99 3.88
C ASN A 4 3.28 -43.49 3.79
N GLY A 5 4.27 -44.34 4.04
CA GLY A 5 5.69 -44.00 3.88
C GLY A 5 6.15 -42.77 4.66
N GLY A 6 5.54 -42.47 5.81
CA GLY A 6 5.86 -41.27 6.59
C GLY A 6 5.25 -39.95 6.07
N LEU A 7 4.35 -39.99 5.08
CA LEU A 7 3.61 -38.81 4.62
C LEU A 7 2.36 -38.59 5.48
N GLY A 8 2.43 -37.57 6.34
CA GLY A 8 1.27 -37.03 7.04
C GLY A 8 0.55 -36.00 6.16
N PHE A 9 -0.77 -36.12 6.04
CA PHE A 9 -1.59 -35.04 5.51
C PHE A 9 -1.79 -34.02 6.64
N THR A 10 -1.12 -32.87 6.54
CA THR A 10 -1.52 -31.71 7.34
C THR A 10 -2.83 -31.22 6.73
N PRO A 11 -3.96 -31.22 7.46
CA PRO A 11 -5.15 -30.56 6.96
C PRO A 11 -4.76 -29.09 6.74
N GLN A 12 -4.84 -28.61 5.50
CA GLN A 12 -4.83 -27.18 5.22
C GLN A 12 -6.14 -26.60 5.76
N THR A 13 -6.22 -26.43 7.07
CA THR A 13 -7.18 -25.53 7.69
C THR A 13 -6.80 -24.12 7.26
N SER A 14 -7.58 -23.60 6.31
CA SER A 14 -7.60 -22.24 5.74
C SER A 14 -6.22 -21.62 5.48
N VAL A 15 -5.66 -21.90 4.30
CA VAL A 15 -4.69 -20.96 3.71
C VAL A 15 -5.47 -19.69 3.39
N ASN A 16 -5.52 -18.72 4.32
CA ASN A 16 -5.92 -17.36 4.01
C ASN A 16 -5.05 -16.90 2.83
N LYS A 17 -5.64 -16.97 1.63
CA LYS A 17 -4.95 -16.72 0.36
C LYS A 17 -4.34 -15.33 0.43
N THR A 18 -3.02 -15.22 0.46
CA THR A 18 -2.40 -13.88 0.55
C THR A 18 -2.24 -13.31 -0.85
N ILE A 19 -2.72 -12.09 -1.06
CA ILE A 19 -2.60 -11.35 -2.31
C ILE A 19 -1.51 -10.29 -2.13
N TYR A 20 -0.47 -10.33 -2.97
CA TYR A 20 0.63 -9.36 -2.92
C TYR A 20 0.46 -8.31 -4.00
N VAL A 21 0.43 -7.04 -3.59
CA VAL A 21 0.19 -5.86 -4.42
C VAL A 21 1.31 -4.86 -4.19
N GLU A 22 1.86 -4.29 -5.25
CA GLU A 22 2.92 -3.28 -5.18
C GLU A 22 2.41 -1.93 -5.71
N ILE A 23 2.65 -0.85 -4.97
CA ILE A 23 2.42 0.50 -5.45
C ILE A 23 3.58 0.90 -6.37
N LYS A 24 3.29 1.15 -7.64
CA LYS A 24 4.28 1.47 -8.66
C LYS A 24 4.54 2.99 -8.77
N PRO A 25 5.65 3.41 -9.38
CA PRO A 25 5.99 4.84 -9.54
C PRO A 25 4.96 5.68 -10.31
N ASP A 26 4.09 5.04 -11.10
CA ASP A 26 2.98 5.62 -11.85
C ASP A 26 1.65 5.67 -11.07
N SER A 27 1.66 5.30 -9.79
CA SER A 27 0.49 5.25 -8.89
C SER A 27 -0.51 4.14 -9.18
N LEU A 28 -0.14 3.13 -9.95
CA LEU A 28 -0.94 1.91 -10.05
C LEU A 28 -0.56 0.94 -8.92
N MET A 29 -1.57 0.37 -8.28
CA MET A 29 -1.39 -0.80 -7.42
C MET A 29 -1.44 -2.02 -8.31
N VAL A 30 -0.40 -2.85 -8.31
CA VAL A 30 -0.33 -3.97 -9.23
C VAL A 30 0.04 -5.28 -8.58
N ARG A 31 -0.51 -6.36 -9.10
CA ARG A 31 -0.14 -7.72 -8.77
C ARG A 31 0.46 -8.39 -10.00
N ARG A 32 1.56 -9.11 -9.81
CA ARG A 32 2.13 -9.92 -10.90
C ARG A 32 1.24 -11.13 -11.16
N VAL A 33 0.88 -11.33 -12.42
CA VAL A 33 0.09 -12.49 -12.82
C VAL A 33 0.99 -13.73 -12.86
N GLY A 34 0.44 -14.88 -12.44
CA GLY A 34 1.15 -16.16 -12.46
C GLY A 34 1.51 -16.60 -13.88
N GLU A 35 2.48 -17.50 -14.01
CA GLU A 35 3.03 -17.91 -15.32
C GLU A 35 1.97 -18.47 -16.27
N GLN A 36 1.01 -19.25 -15.74
CA GLN A 36 -0.06 -19.87 -16.53
C GLN A 36 -0.94 -18.82 -17.23
N ASP A 37 -1.36 -17.78 -16.51
CA ASP A 37 -2.23 -16.73 -17.05
C ASP A 37 -1.44 -15.63 -17.78
N SER A 38 -0.17 -15.44 -17.42
CA SER A 38 0.69 -14.39 -18.00
C SER A 38 0.87 -14.57 -19.51
N ALA A 39 1.02 -15.81 -20.01
CA ALA A 39 1.20 -16.06 -21.44
C ALA A 39 -0.05 -15.65 -22.25
N ARG A 40 -1.24 -15.95 -21.72
CA ARG A 40 -2.52 -15.55 -22.34
C ARG A 40 -2.62 -14.03 -22.44
N ILE A 41 -2.31 -13.31 -21.36
CA ILE A 41 -2.42 -11.85 -21.30
C ILE A 41 -1.40 -11.18 -22.21
N ILE A 42 -0.15 -11.68 -22.24
CA ILE A 42 0.89 -11.14 -23.14
C ILE A 42 0.49 -11.32 -24.60
N LYS A 43 -0.09 -12.47 -24.96
CA LYS A 43 -0.61 -12.70 -26.31
C LYS A 43 -1.76 -11.75 -26.66
N ALA A 44 -2.70 -11.55 -25.73
CA ALA A 44 -3.82 -10.63 -25.93
C ALA A 44 -3.35 -9.17 -26.14
N ASP A 45 -2.31 -8.73 -25.42
CA ASP A 45 -1.66 -7.42 -25.61
C ASP A 45 -1.03 -7.29 -27.01
N GLU A 46 -0.31 -8.31 -27.48
CA GLU A 46 0.29 -8.35 -28.82
C GLU A 46 -0.75 -8.33 -29.95
N GLU A 47 -1.94 -8.88 -29.70
CA GLU A 47 -3.08 -8.87 -30.61
C GLU A 47 -3.93 -7.58 -30.51
N GLY A 48 -3.60 -6.66 -29.60
CA GLY A 48 -4.33 -5.40 -29.40
C GLY A 48 -5.67 -5.56 -28.66
N ASN A 49 -5.90 -6.70 -28.00
CA ASN A 49 -7.15 -7.07 -27.34
C ASN A 49 -6.98 -7.21 -25.81
N LEU A 50 -6.14 -6.37 -25.20
CA LEU A 50 -5.88 -6.43 -23.77
C LEU A 50 -7.13 -6.04 -22.95
N GLU A 51 -7.55 -6.94 -22.07
CA GLU A 51 -8.67 -6.72 -21.16
C GLU A 51 -8.38 -5.56 -20.18
N GLN A 52 -9.42 -4.78 -19.84
CA GLN A 52 -9.31 -3.76 -18.80
C GLN A 52 -8.89 -4.37 -17.46
N GLY A 53 -8.07 -3.65 -16.70
CA GLY A 53 -7.53 -4.14 -15.44
C GLY A 53 -6.22 -4.93 -15.57
N TYR A 54 -5.69 -5.09 -16.78
CA TYR A 54 -4.36 -5.63 -17.00
C TYR A 54 -3.44 -4.64 -17.69
N ARG A 55 -2.13 -4.81 -17.48
CA ARG A 55 -1.07 -4.23 -18.32
C ARG A 55 0.02 -5.24 -18.60
N VAL A 56 0.66 -5.08 -19.74
CA VAL A 56 1.91 -5.73 -20.06
C VAL A 56 3.01 -4.67 -20.06
N ARG A 57 4.15 -4.98 -19.44
CA ARG A 57 5.32 -4.10 -19.48
C ARG A 57 6.60 -4.90 -19.58
N THR A 58 7.64 -4.25 -20.09
CA THR A 58 8.99 -4.80 -20.13
C THR A 58 9.72 -4.48 -18.83
N LEU A 59 10.43 -5.44 -18.26
CA LEU A 59 11.29 -5.20 -17.10
C LEU A 59 12.50 -4.34 -17.51
N GLU A 60 12.66 -3.18 -16.88
CA GLU A 60 13.71 -2.22 -17.23
C GLU A 60 15.07 -2.53 -16.58
N MET A 61 15.07 -3.30 -15.48
CA MET A 61 16.24 -3.56 -14.65
C MET A 61 16.24 -4.98 -14.07
N GLY A 62 17.39 -5.39 -13.52
CA GLY A 62 17.58 -6.68 -12.87
C GLY A 62 18.00 -7.81 -13.83
N PRO A 63 18.14 -9.04 -13.30
CA PRO A 63 18.62 -10.18 -14.09
C PRO A 63 17.67 -10.56 -15.24
N ASN A 64 16.38 -10.23 -15.11
CA ASN A 64 15.35 -10.49 -16.12
C ASN A 64 14.99 -9.24 -16.95
N LYS A 65 15.94 -8.29 -17.08
CA LYS A 65 15.75 -7.10 -17.91
C LYS A 65 15.39 -7.49 -19.36
N GLY A 66 14.40 -6.83 -19.94
CA GLY A 66 13.91 -7.10 -21.29
C GLY A 66 12.77 -8.13 -21.36
N THR A 67 12.50 -8.86 -20.28
CA THR A 67 11.36 -9.79 -20.23
C THR A 67 10.03 -9.04 -20.10
N LYS A 68 9.02 -9.44 -20.87
CA LYS A 68 7.64 -8.97 -20.72
C LYS A 68 6.99 -9.62 -19.49
N VAL A 69 6.23 -8.84 -18.75
CA VAL A 69 5.44 -9.32 -17.60
C VAL A 69 4.01 -8.82 -17.71
N ALA A 70 3.06 -9.68 -17.35
CA ALA A 70 1.67 -9.30 -17.17
C ALA A 70 1.40 -8.92 -15.70
N GLU A 71 0.69 -7.81 -15.50
CA GLU A 71 0.30 -7.30 -14.20
C GLU A 71 -1.19 -6.99 -14.19
N GLU A 72 -1.87 -7.40 -13.12
CA GLU A 72 -3.24 -7.01 -12.80
C GLU A 72 -3.19 -5.68 -12.04
N ILE A 73 -4.11 -4.77 -12.35
CA ILE A 73 -4.12 -3.38 -11.89
C ILE A 73 -5.33 -3.17 -10.98
N TYR A 74 -5.08 -2.52 -9.85
CA TYR A 74 -6.10 -2.08 -8.90
C TYR A 74 -5.99 -0.57 -8.71
N ASN A 75 -7.15 0.11 -8.77
CA ASN A 75 -7.22 1.56 -8.53
C ASN A 75 -7.60 1.87 -7.08
N VAL A 76 -8.36 0.98 -6.45
CA VAL A 76 -8.88 1.13 -5.10
C VAL A 76 -8.96 -0.23 -4.41
N LEU A 77 -8.67 -0.25 -3.11
CA LEU A 77 -9.05 -1.32 -2.20
C LEU A 77 -10.19 -0.77 -1.35
N SER A 78 -11.40 -1.26 -1.58
CA SER A 78 -12.60 -0.73 -0.93
C SER A 78 -13.10 -1.63 0.18
N LYS A 79 -13.72 -1.04 1.21
CA LYS A 79 -14.33 -1.74 2.34
C LYS A 79 -13.37 -2.71 3.03
N VAL A 80 -12.13 -2.27 3.24
CA VAL A 80 -11.09 -3.06 3.92
C VAL A 80 -10.72 -2.44 5.25
N GLN A 81 -10.12 -3.22 6.14
CA GLN A 81 -9.52 -2.77 7.38
C GLN A 81 -8.01 -3.01 7.32
N LEU A 82 -7.22 -2.05 7.83
CA LEU A 82 -5.79 -2.22 7.98
C LEU A 82 -5.54 -3.12 9.22
N VAL A 83 -5.03 -4.33 8.97
CA VAL A 83 -4.80 -5.34 10.02
C VAL A 83 -3.36 -5.34 10.51
N LYS A 84 -2.42 -4.95 9.66
CA LYS A 84 -1.00 -4.85 10.03
C LYS A 84 -0.28 -3.80 9.22
N ALA A 85 0.69 -3.13 9.83
CA ALA A 85 1.66 -2.30 9.15
C ALA A 85 3.05 -2.63 9.70
N PHE A 86 4.06 -2.74 8.84
CA PHE A 86 5.44 -2.96 9.26
C PHE A 86 6.43 -2.57 8.17
N SER A 87 7.71 -2.45 8.55
CA SER A 87 8.80 -2.30 7.58
C SER A 87 9.58 -3.60 7.42
N GLU A 88 9.96 -3.93 6.19
CA GLU A 88 10.83 -5.06 5.86
C GLU A 88 12.04 -4.53 5.08
N GLU A 89 13.23 -5.09 5.32
CA GLU A 89 14.38 -4.86 4.46
C GLU A 89 14.58 -6.06 3.54
N LYS A 90 14.59 -5.81 2.23
CA LYS A 90 14.74 -6.86 1.22
C LYS A 90 15.59 -6.36 0.08
N PHE A 91 16.67 -7.08 -0.22
CA PHE A 91 17.66 -6.72 -1.25
C PHE A 91 18.23 -5.29 -1.09
N GLY A 92 18.52 -4.89 0.15
CA GLY A 92 19.05 -3.55 0.46
C GLY A 92 18.03 -2.41 0.29
N GLN A 93 16.75 -2.73 0.09
CA GLN A 93 15.66 -1.76 0.03
C GLN A 93 14.74 -1.93 1.23
N ARG A 94 14.55 -0.84 1.98
CA ARG A 94 13.54 -0.80 3.05
C ARG A 94 12.17 -0.53 2.45
N ARG A 95 11.21 -1.42 2.74
CA ARG A 95 9.83 -1.39 2.23
C ARG A 95 8.86 -1.19 3.37
N MET A 96 7.77 -0.51 3.07
CA MET A 96 6.58 -0.43 3.91
C MET A 96 5.61 -1.49 3.41
N ILE A 97 5.12 -2.34 4.31
CA ILE A 97 4.10 -3.35 4.05
C ILE A 97 2.86 -2.98 4.86
N LEU A 98 1.73 -2.90 4.17
CA LEU A 98 0.40 -2.70 4.73
C LEU A 98 -0.42 -3.95 4.42
N VAL A 99 -1.02 -4.55 5.44
CA VAL A 99 -1.86 -5.73 5.28
C VAL A 99 -3.30 -5.31 5.53
N PHE A 100 -4.14 -5.53 4.53
CA PHE A 100 -5.56 -5.24 4.56
C PHE A 100 -6.39 -6.53 4.53
N ASN A 101 -7.56 -6.53 5.16
CA ASN A 101 -8.56 -7.60 5.07
C ASN A 101 -9.97 -6.97 5.14
N ASN A 102 -10.97 -7.52 4.47
CA ASN A 102 -12.37 -7.04 4.56
C ASN A 102 -13.16 -7.69 5.71
N MET A 103 -12.52 -8.54 6.51
CA MET A 103 -13.04 -9.29 7.66
C MET A 103 -14.21 -10.24 7.37
N LEU A 104 -14.47 -10.58 6.11
CA LEU A 104 -15.42 -11.63 5.77
C LEU A 104 -14.75 -13.02 5.89
N ASP A 105 -15.53 -14.05 6.17
CA ASP A 105 -15.04 -15.42 6.23
C ASP A 105 -14.27 -15.80 4.96
N ASP A 106 -13.17 -16.53 5.15
CA ASP A 106 -12.23 -16.97 4.10
C ASP A 106 -11.61 -15.85 3.25
N SER A 107 -11.73 -14.59 3.65
CA SER A 107 -11.23 -13.48 2.84
C SER A 107 -9.71 -13.33 2.90
N PRO A 108 -9.09 -13.04 1.73
CA PRO A 108 -7.64 -12.97 1.62
C PRO A 108 -7.06 -11.75 2.34
N ASN A 109 -5.87 -11.92 2.94
CA ASN A 109 -5.04 -10.78 3.32
C ASN A 109 -4.42 -10.15 2.06
N ILE A 110 -4.54 -8.84 1.91
CA ILE A 110 -3.97 -8.06 0.82
C ILE A 110 -2.75 -7.31 1.34
N HIS A 111 -1.57 -7.76 0.93
CA HIS A 111 -0.28 -7.16 1.26
C HIS A 111 0.05 -6.09 0.22
N VAL A 112 -0.18 -4.83 0.56
CA VAL A 112 0.22 -3.69 -0.25
C VAL A 112 1.61 -3.23 0.18
N GLN A 113 2.55 -3.19 -0.75
CA GLN A 113 3.93 -2.79 -0.49
C GLN A 113 4.35 -1.57 -1.32
N CYS A 114 5.21 -0.75 -0.72
CA CYS A 114 5.95 0.29 -1.44
C CYS A 114 7.34 0.49 -0.81
N THR A 115 8.24 1.16 -1.53
CA THR A 115 9.51 1.62 -0.95
C THR A 115 9.22 2.54 0.25
N LEU A 116 9.89 2.31 1.39
CA LEU A 116 9.79 3.17 2.57
C LEU A 116 10.83 4.28 2.52
N ILE A 117 12.10 3.92 2.35
CA ILE A 117 13.23 4.87 2.25
C ILE A 117 13.81 4.78 0.84
N ASN A 118 14.00 5.93 0.19
CA ASN A 118 14.64 6.02 -1.12
C ASN A 118 16.16 6.14 -1.02
N ASP A 119 16.84 6.12 -2.17
CA ASP A 119 18.31 6.16 -2.26
C ASP A 119 18.93 7.47 -1.72
N TYR A 120 18.11 8.50 -1.49
CA TYR A 120 18.53 9.78 -0.89
C TYR A 120 18.29 9.84 0.62
N ASN A 121 18.04 8.69 1.27
CA ASN A 121 17.72 8.56 2.69
C ASN A 121 16.47 9.37 3.11
N SER A 122 15.54 9.59 2.18
CA SER A 122 14.27 10.27 2.42
C SER A 122 13.12 9.28 2.29
N VAL A 123 12.02 9.55 3.00
CA VAL A 123 10.83 8.70 2.96
C VAL A 123 10.17 8.84 1.58
N ASN A 124 9.81 7.72 0.97
CA ASN A 124 9.13 7.69 -0.33
C ASN A 124 7.81 8.48 -0.28
N GLY A 125 7.42 9.12 -1.39
CA GLY A 125 6.21 9.95 -1.45
C GLY A 125 4.92 9.23 -1.03
N TYR A 126 4.73 7.95 -1.38
CA TYR A 126 3.55 7.19 -0.94
C TYR A 126 3.60 6.88 0.55
N ALA A 127 4.73 6.38 1.03
CA ALA A 127 4.94 6.09 2.44
C ALA A 127 4.79 7.35 3.31
N SER A 128 5.39 8.46 2.89
CA SER A 128 5.27 9.77 3.55
C SER A 128 3.81 10.22 3.57
N SER A 129 3.08 10.06 2.47
CA SER A 129 1.67 10.44 2.37
C SER A 129 0.77 9.64 3.32
N LEU A 130 1.07 8.36 3.54
CA LEU A 130 0.42 7.53 4.56
C LEU A 130 0.77 7.98 5.96
N ILE A 131 2.07 8.10 6.25
CA ILE A 131 2.55 8.42 7.60
C ILE A 131 2.00 9.75 8.08
N ASP A 132 1.85 10.71 7.16
CA ASP A 132 1.28 12.02 7.49
C ASP A 132 -0.21 11.95 7.85
N ARG A 133 -0.91 10.86 7.54
CA ARG A 133 -2.33 10.62 7.87
C ARG A 133 -2.51 9.71 9.08
N ILE A 134 -1.49 8.96 9.49
CA ILE A 134 -1.53 8.00 10.61
C ILE A 134 -2.22 8.56 11.85
N PRO A 135 -1.92 9.79 12.33
CA PRO A 135 -2.56 10.31 13.54
C PRO A 135 -4.09 10.43 13.46
N ASN A 136 -4.63 10.49 12.23
CA ASN A 136 -6.06 10.61 11.96
C ASN A 136 -6.71 9.26 11.56
N ILE A 137 -5.94 8.17 11.47
CA ILE A 137 -6.49 6.84 11.15
C ILE A 137 -7.13 6.24 12.40
N LYS A 138 -8.40 5.88 12.31
CA LYS A 138 -9.09 5.09 13.33
C LYS A 138 -8.81 3.61 13.08
N ILE A 139 -8.05 2.96 13.96
CA ILE A 139 -7.72 1.52 13.86
C ILE A 139 -9.00 0.69 14.02
N GLY A 140 -9.12 -0.39 13.23
CA GLY A 140 -10.29 -1.27 13.22
C GLY A 140 -11.50 -0.71 12.50
N LYS A 141 -11.40 0.48 11.90
CA LYS A 141 -12.45 1.04 11.06
C LYS A 141 -12.22 0.73 9.60
N THR A 142 -13.31 0.37 8.93
CA THR A 142 -13.38 0.14 7.49
C THR A 142 -12.91 1.38 6.73
N MET A 143 -12.15 1.17 5.66
CA MET A 143 -11.55 2.21 4.85
C MET A 143 -11.49 1.84 3.37
N ASP A 144 -11.48 2.88 2.54
CA ASP A 144 -11.11 2.78 1.13
C ASP A 144 -9.71 3.35 0.93
N PHE A 145 -8.84 2.60 0.27
CA PHE A 145 -7.45 2.95 0.02
C PHE A 145 -7.17 3.05 -1.47
N SER A 146 -6.61 4.16 -1.92
CA SER A 146 -6.18 4.35 -3.32
C SER A 146 -4.90 5.18 -3.41
N THR A 147 -4.29 5.18 -4.60
CA THR A 147 -3.05 5.89 -4.91
C THR A 147 -3.29 6.95 -5.98
N TRP A 148 -2.52 8.03 -5.95
CA TRP A 148 -2.63 9.10 -6.93
C TRP A 148 -1.26 9.69 -7.29
N LYS A 149 -1.15 10.13 -8.55
CA LYS A 149 -0.04 10.89 -9.09
C LYS A 149 -0.57 12.12 -9.79
N MET A 150 0.11 13.25 -9.61
CA MET A 150 -0.15 14.48 -10.34
C MET A 150 1.18 15.12 -10.71
N THR A 151 1.37 15.41 -11.98
CA THR A 151 2.50 16.22 -12.45
C THR A 151 2.12 17.69 -12.36
N ASP A 152 2.88 18.45 -11.58
CA ASP A 152 2.72 19.89 -11.45
C ASP A 152 3.06 20.56 -12.79
N LYS A 153 2.08 21.21 -13.44
CA LYS A 153 2.25 21.81 -14.77
C LYS A 153 3.32 22.92 -14.81
N ASN A 154 3.55 23.61 -13.70
CA ASN A 154 4.46 24.75 -13.65
C ASN A 154 5.90 24.30 -13.41
N THR A 155 6.10 23.25 -12.60
CA THR A 155 7.44 22.78 -12.23
C THR A 155 7.86 21.49 -12.94
N GLY A 156 6.93 20.80 -13.61
CA GLY A 156 7.14 19.48 -14.19
C GLY A 156 7.37 18.38 -13.14
N LYS A 157 7.23 18.69 -11.85
CA LYS A 157 7.53 17.75 -10.77
C LYS A 157 6.33 16.87 -10.47
N ASP A 158 6.59 15.57 -10.38
CA ASP A 158 5.59 14.59 -9.95
C ASP A 158 5.35 14.67 -8.45
N ARG A 159 4.11 14.95 -8.07
CA ARG A 159 3.58 14.73 -6.73
C ARG A 159 2.82 13.40 -6.73
N ARG A 160 2.98 12.64 -5.66
CA ARG A 160 2.34 11.34 -5.51
C ARG A 160 1.93 11.14 -4.06
N GLY A 161 0.92 10.32 -3.83
CA GLY A 161 0.47 10.01 -2.49
C GLY A 161 -0.60 8.95 -2.48
N ILE A 162 -1.20 8.80 -1.31
CA ILE A 162 -2.34 7.94 -1.10
C ILE A 162 -3.57 8.77 -0.74
N THR A 163 -4.74 8.16 -0.94
CA THR A 163 -6.01 8.64 -0.44
C THR A 163 -6.62 7.55 0.42
N ILE A 164 -7.06 7.94 1.62
CA ILE A 164 -7.81 7.07 2.53
C ILE A 164 -9.15 7.74 2.79
N TYR A 165 -10.23 6.99 2.65
CA TYR A 165 -11.53 7.37 3.19
C TYR A 165 -11.86 6.47 4.38
N GLN A 166 -12.32 7.06 5.47
CA GLN A 166 -12.95 6.35 6.59
C GLN A 166 -14.27 7.02 6.89
N GLU A 167 -15.33 6.24 7.13
CA GLU A 167 -16.66 6.79 7.46
C GLU A 167 -17.16 7.81 6.40
N ASN A 168 -16.87 7.55 5.12
CA ASN A 168 -17.17 8.41 3.95
C ASN A 168 -16.43 9.77 3.94
N GLU A 169 -15.46 9.99 4.83
CA GLU A 169 -14.66 11.20 4.86
C GLU A 169 -13.21 10.95 4.42
N LYS A 170 -12.68 11.87 3.60
CA LYS A 170 -11.28 11.82 3.19
C LYS A 170 -10.37 12.18 4.36
N LEU A 171 -9.50 11.26 4.77
CA LEU A 171 -8.50 11.52 5.80
C LEU A 171 -7.50 12.59 5.36
N GLN A 172 -7.44 13.66 6.14
CA GLN A 172 -6.52 14.77 5.97
C GLN A 172 -5.16 14.47 6.59
N SER A 173 -4.13 15.18 6.11
CA SER A 173 -2.82 15.16 6.75
C SER A 173 -2.91 15.78 8.14
N ALA A 174 -2.26 15.16 9.12
CA ALA A 174 -2.08 15.73 10.47
C ALA A 174 -1.03 16.85 10.50
N TYR A 175 -0.29 17.05 9.40
CA TYR A 175 0.88 17.94 9.37
C TYR A 175 0.81 19.05 8.33
N TYR A 176 -0.24 19.08 7.51
CA TYR A 176 -0.42 20.13 6.50
C TYR A 176 -1.90 20.37 6.21
N ASP A 177 -2.34 21.62 6.33
CA ASP A 177 -3.67 22.07 5.93
C ASP A 177 -3.62 22.51 4.47
N TYR A 178 -4.27 21.75 3.59
CA TYR A 178 -4.30 22.04 2.14
C TYR A 178 -5.31 23.12 1.75
N VAL A 179 -6.21 23.53 2.64
CA VAL A 179 -7.15 24.63 2.42
C VAL A 179 -6.47 25.95 2.75
N LYS A 180 -5.83 26.03 3.93
CA LYS A 180 -5.10 27.21 4.38
C LYS A 180 -3.68 27.31 3.82
N MET A 181 -3.19 26.22 3.22
CA MET A 181 -1.84 26.12 2.66
C MET A 181 -0.75 26.38 3.71
N GLU A 182 -0.94 25.84 4.92
CA GLU A 182 -0.02 26.03 6.04
C GLU A 182 0.37 24.70 6.69
N ARG A 183 1.53 24.70 7.32
CA ARG A 183 1.97 23.57 8.14
C ARG A 183 1.24 23.59 9.47
N ILE A 184 0.84 22.41 9.89
CA ILE A 184 0.22 22.18 11.19
C ILE A 184 0.98 21.05 11.91
N GLY A 185 0.81 20.92 13.22
CA GLY A 185 1.50 19.90 14.00
C GLY A 185 3.00 20.14 14.16
N ASP A 186 3.74 19.05 14.43
CA ASP A 186 5.13 19.05 14.91
C ASP A 186 6.14 18.44 13.92
N LYS A 187 5.70 18.07 12.71
CA LYS A 187 6.57 17.45 11.71
C LYS A 187 7.72 18.39 11.34
N PRO A 188 8.99 17.97 11.49
CA PRO A 188 10.14 18.80 11.21
C PRO A 188 10.27 19.12 9.71
N SER A 189 11.08 20.14 9.43
CA SER A 189 11.42 20.54 8.05
C SER A 189 12.72 19.90 7.61
N ALA A 190 12.86 19.66 6.31
CA ALA A 190 14.18 19.47 5.72
C ALA A 190 15.01 20.74 5.95
N LYS A 191 16.32 20.57 6.20
CA LYS A 191 17.25 21.67 6.45
C LYS A 191 18.21 21.81 5.29
N GLN A 192 18.50 23.04 4.87
CA GLN A 192 19.53 23.25 3.86
C GLN A 192 20.92 23.09 4.52
N VAL A 193 21.74 22.21 3.97
CA VAL A 193 23.09 21.90 4.46
C VAL A 193 24.09 21.96 3.31
N LYS A 194 25.36 22.21 3.62
CA LYS A 194 26.44 22.16 2.64
C LYS A 194 27.16 20.81 2.74
N LYS A 195 27.00 19.94 1.74
CA LYS A 195 27.74 18.66 1.63
C LYS A 195 28.68 18.72 0.43
N LEU A 196 29.97 18.41 0.64
CA LEU A 196 30.99 18.43 -0.41
C LEU A 196 31.00 19.72 -1.24
N GLY A 197 30.79 20.86 -0.59
CA GLY A 197 30.78 22.17 -1.23
C GLY A 197 29.47 22.55 -1.95
N LYS A 198 28.50 21.65 -2.10
CA LYS A 198 27.20 21.91 -2.73
C LYS A 198 26.10 22.07 -1.68
N GLU A 199 25.19 23.01 -1.92
CA GLU A 199 23.97 23.15 -1.12
C GLU A 199 23.03 21.97 -1.44
N THR A 200 22.58 21.29 -0.40
CA THR A 200 21.66 20.16 -0.50
C THR A 200 20.64 20.22 0.64
N TRP A 201 19.51 19.57 0.47
CA TRP A 201 18.48 19.48 1.50
C TRP A 201 18.68 18.19 2.30
N ASP A 202 18.89 18.33 3.60
CA ASP A 202 18.94 17.23 4.55
C ASP A 202 17.54 16.88 5.03
N PHE A 203 17.07 15.71 4.59
CA PHE A 203 15.78 15.14 4.96
C PHE A 203 15.85 14.22 6.18
N THR A 204 17.04 14.00 6.77
CA THR A 204 17.23 13.06 7.88
C THR A 204 16.27 13.33 9.05
N PRO A 205 16.08 14.58 9.54
CA PRO A 205 15.14 14.84 10.63
C PRO A 205 13.69 14.50 10.28
N VAL A 206 13.31 14.69 9.02
CA VAL A 206 11.97 14.36 8.51
C VAL A 206 11.78 12.85 8.46
N ALA A 207 12.79 12.14 7.96
CA ALA A 207 12.77 10.69 7.85
C ALA A 207 12.70 10.03 9.24
N GLU A 208 13.54 10.45 10.18
CA GLU A 208 13.54 9.94 11.56
C GLU A 208 12.17 10.13 12.23
N PHE A 209 11.59 11.33 12.14
CA PHE A 209 10.26 11.61 12.68
C PHE A 209 9.19 10.69 12.07
N GLN A 210 9.17 10.55 10.75
CA GLN A 210 8.18 9.74 10.06
C GLN A 210 8.34 8.24 10.36
N LEU A 211 9.57 7.75 10.45
CA LEU A 211 9.84 6.35 10.80
C LEU A 211 9.40 6.04 12.23
N ALA A 212 9.65 6.96 13.17
CA ALA A 212 9.16 6.81 14.55
C ALA A 212 7.63 6.75 14.59
N LYS A 213 6.93 7.65 13.89
CA LYS A 213 5.46 7.64 13.79
C LYS A 213 4.92 6.35 13.16
N PHE A 214 5.62 5.83 12.15
CA PHE A 214 5.24 4.57 11.52
C PHE A 214 5.42 3.38 12.46
N GLU A 215 6.50 3.34 13.24
CA GLU A 215 6.77 2.28 14.21
C GLU A 215 5.77 2.32 15.38
N GLU A 216 5.49 3.50 15.93
CA GLU A 216 4.46 3.72 16.96
C GLU A 216 3.09 3.19 16.49
N PHE A 217 2.70 3.53 15.26
CA PHE A 217 1.44 3.07 14.68
C PHE A 217 1.41 1.57 14.39
N SER A 218 2.52 1.02 13.89
CA SER A 218 2.65 -0.43 13.64
C SER A 218 2.42 -1.23 14.92
N LYS A 219 2.99 -0.75 16.03
CA LYS A 219 2.77 -1.35 17.35
C LYS A 219 1.32 -1.18 17.82
N ALA A 220 0.73 0.01 17.68
CA ALA A 220 -0.66 0.25 18.06
C ALA A 220 -1.64 -0.64 17.28
N LEU A 221 -1.37 -0.91 16.01
CA LEU A 221 -2.11 -1.87 15.19
C LEU A 221 -2.00 -3.30 15.72
N ASP A 222 -0.76 -3.76 15.94
CA ASP A 222 -0.51 -5.09 16.48
C ASP A 222 -1.20 -5.29 17.84
N ASP A 223 -1.14 -4.28 18.72
CA ASP A 223 -1.75 -4.31 20.05
C ASP A 223 -3.29 -4.29 19.96
N TYR A 224 -3.88 -3.57 19.00
CA TYR A 224 -5.32 -3.55 18.77
C TYR A 224 -5.84 -4.93 18.36
N TRP A 225 -5.18 -5.57 17.38
CA TRP A 225 -5.64 -6.84 16.80
C TRP A 225 -5.28 -8.08 17.63
N LYS A 226 -4.30 -7.99 18.54
CA LYS A 226 -4.01 -9.05 19.53
C LYS A 226 -4.98 -9.04 20.72
N ASN A 227 -5.75 -7.97 20.88
CA ASN A 227 -6.68 -7.84 21.98
C ASN A 227 -8.05 -8.38 21.54
N ASP A 228 -8.32 -9.65 21.89
CA ASP A 228 -9.48 -10.43 21.45
C ASP A 228 -10.85 -9.79 21.77
N ASP A 229 -10.91 -8.80 22.66
CA ASP A 229 -12.15 -8.13 23.07
C ASP A 229 -12.70 -7.09 22.05
N LYS A 230 -12.05 -6.89 20.89
CA LYS A 230 -12.34 -5.75 19.99
C LYS A 230 -12.63 -6.07 18.51
N VAL A 231 -12.66 -7.34 18.11
CA VAL A 231 -13.00 -7.70 16.71
C VAL A 231 -14.50 -7.54 16.48
N VAL A 232 -14.95 -6.32 16.19
CA VAL A 232 -16.31 -6.06 15.72
C VAL A 232 -16.29 -6.18 14.20
N ALA A 233 -16.75 -7.32 13.68
CA ALA A 233 -17.17 -7.39 12.29
C ALA A 233 -18.33 -6.40 12.14
N GLU A 234 -18.11 -5.25 11.48
CA GLU A 234 -19.21 -4.39 11.05
C GLU A 234 -20.02 -5.20 10.03
N VAL A 235 -21.16 -5.75 10.48
CA VAL A 235 -22.14 -6.40 9.61
C VAL A 235 -22.52 -5.39 8.54
N LEU A 236 -22.18 -5.68 7.29
CA LEU A 236 -22.65 -4.93 6.13
C LEU A 236 -24.18 -5.01 6.14
N VAL A 237 -24.84 -3.93 6.56
CA VAL A 237 -26.26 -3.76 6.33
C VAL A 237 -26.40 -3.42 4.85
N ASP A 238 -26.83 -4.39 4.04
CA ASP A 238 -27.34 -4.11 2.70
C ASP A 238 -28.58 -3.24 2.88
N GLU A 239 -28.44 -1.94 2.59
CA GLU A 239 -29.61 -1.09 2.33
C GLU A 239 -30.21 -1.54 1.00
N HIS A 240 -31.03 -2.59 1.06
CA HIS A 240 -32.10 -2.80 0.09
C HIS A 240 -33.01 -1.59 0.15
N THR A 241 -32.70 -0.59 -0.68
CA THR A 241 -33.66 0.45 -1.04
C THR A 241 -34.67 -0.21 -1.98
N ASP A 242 -35.75 -0.75 -1.40
CA ASP A 242 -37.00 -0.95 -2.10
C ASP A 242 -37.43 0.41 -2.66
N LEU A 243 -37.08 0.67 -3.92
CA LEU A 243 -37.66 1.76 -4.69
C LEU A 243 -39.13 1.41 -4.91
N PRO A 244 -40.09 2.22 -4.42
CA PRO A 244 -41.47 2.08 -4.84
C PRO A 244 -41.56 2.42 -6.33
N PHE A 245 -42.29 1.55 -7.05
CA PHE A 245 -42.59 1.61 -8.49
C PHE A 245 -42.96 3.01 -9.01
#